data_AF-A0A540VRV4-F1
#
_entry.id   AF-A0A540VRV4-F1
#
_cell.length_a   1.000
_cell.length_b   1.000
_cell.length_c   1.000
_cell.angle_alpha   90.00
_cell.angle_beta   90.00
_cell.angle_gamma   90.00
#
_symmetry.space_group_name_H-M   'P 1'
#
loop_
_entity.id
_entity.type
_entity.pdbx_description
1 polymer ?
#
loop_
_entity_poly.entity_id
_entity_poly.type
_entity_poly.pdbx_seq_one_letter_code
_entity_poly.pdbx_strand_id
1 'polypeptide(L)'
;MTEALRVDFAEQPIRMTMTAEGYLTGEAYVARVGIQAYQDGMGGIRREYRPTSEVFDAASIASFRNKPITMGHPQERLVNSDNARRLSVGYIGENIRPDGDWLVMPLTITDGDTIAGIEDGSVVQLSGGYVAELDETPGEYDGQTYDAVQRSIRGNHVAIVKQGRAGDKARLNLDAADAVAVADTQAKGDSKMSEKTVTVRVDGIEYSVPPEVERHMAKKDEALESVTKERDDAKTEATTAQAKADAAKEELETYKASHNDEAIAAAAKQRVSLERSATKVLGDDAKLDGKSDRDIKVEVVKAVHKNATLDDNTDAAYIDARYDAAMETFEAHGDAMAKQKAKTAPKTDPAPKGDAGDPKAMAEKDVQDSYKKRDRGFYKNKSA
;
A
#
# COMPACT_ATOMS: atom_id res chain seq x y z
N MET A 1 18.90 55.94 7.06
CA MET A 1 18.91 54.83 6.10
C MET A 1 17.94 53.80 6.62
N THR A 2 16.82 53.62 5.94
CA THR A 2 15.73 52.73 6.36
C THR A 2 16.12 51.31 5.93
N GLU A 3 16.47 50.46 6.89
CA GLU A 3 16.62 49.03 6.62
C GLU A 3 15.25 48.44 6.33
N ALA A 4 15.02 48.06 5.09
CA ALA A 4 13.88 47.25 4.71
C ALA A 4 14.25 45.78 4.93
N LEU A 5 13.69 45.18 5.98
CA LEU A 5 13.66 43.72 6.12
C LEU A 5 12.80 43.17 4.98
N ARG A 6 13.44 42.68 3.91
CA ARG A 6 12.78 41.84 2.91
C ARG A 6 12.70 40.44 3.49
N VAL A 7 11.52 40.11 4.01
CA VAL A 7 11.19 38.72 4.31
C VAL A 7 10.66 38.14 3.00
N ASP A 8 11.52 37.43 2.28
CA ASP A 8 11.09 36.60 1.15
C ASP A 8 10.27 35.43 1.72
N PHE A 9 8.97 35.63 1.89
CA PHE A 9 8.02 34.58 2.26
C PHE A 9 7.52 33.89 0.98
N ALA A 10 7.67 32.56 0.99
CA ALA A 10 7.14 31.55 0.09
C ALA A 10 7.89 31.31 -1.23
N GLU A 11 8.46 30.10 -1.32
CA GLU A 11 8.70 29.36 -2.55
C GLU A 11 7.57 29.66 -3.55
N GLN A 12 7.92 30.05 -4.78
CA GLN A 12 6.93 30.22 -5.85
C GLN A 12 6.07 28.94 -5.92
N PRO A 13 4.74 29.01 -5.73
CA PRO A 13 3.91 27.82 -5.81
C PRO A 13 4.06 27.21 -7.20
N ILE A 14 4.17 25.88 -7.29
CA ILE A 14 4.20 25.15 -8.56
C ILE A 14 2.89 25.43 -9.30
N ARG A 15 2.98 26.27 -10.32
CA ARG A 15 1.85 26.81 -11.09
C ARG A 15 2.24 27.12 -12.53
N MET A 16 1.21 27.27 -13.34
CA MET A 16 1.25 27.67 -14.74
C MET A 16 0.67 29.07 -14.89
N THR A 17 1.27 29.86 -15.78
CA THR A 17 0.92 31.26 -16.02
C THR A 17 0.81 31.53 -17.52
N MET A 18 -0.13 32.37 -17.91
CA MET A 18 -0.30 32.80 -19.29
C MET A 18 0.72 33.88 -19.64
N THR A 19 1.41 33.74 -20.78
CA THR A 19 2.29 34.79 -21.33
C THR A 19 1.50 35.78 -22.19
N ALA A 20 2.12 36.91 -22.54
CA ALA A 20 1.47 37.91 -23.39
C ALA A 20 1.17 37.39 -24.82
N GLU A 21 1.93 36.40 -25.27
CA GLU A 21 1.78 35.73 -26.57
C GLU A 21 0.68 34.65 -26.55
N GLY A 22 0.08 34.37 -25.38
CA GLY A 22 -0.93 33.34 -25.19
C GLY A 22 -0.36 31.93 -24.96
N TYR A 23 0.88 31.82 -24.45
CA TYR A 23 1.44 30.52 -24.07
C TYR A 23 1.19 30.23 -22.60
N LEU A 24 1.00 28.96 -22.26
CA LEU A 24 0.90 28.53 -20.87
C LEU A 24 2.25 28.00 -20.40
N THR A 25 2.90 28.70 -19.47
CA THR A 25 4.26 28.37 -18.99
C THR A 25 4.37 28.35 -17.48
N GLY A 26 5.17 27.44 -16.93
CA GLY A 26 5.36 27.33 -15.49
C GLY A 26 5.99 26.01 -15.06
N GLU A 27 5.79 25.61 -13.81
CA GLU A 27 6.24 24.32 -13.28
C GLU A 27 5.03 23.44 -12.92
N ALA A 28 5.18 22.14 -13.09
CA ALA A 28 4.18 21.15 -12.66
C ALA A 28 4.84 19.88 -12.12
N TYR A 29 4.14 19.17 -11.25
CA TYR A 29 4.47 17.80 -10.88
C TYR A 29 4.13 16.88 -12.05
N VAL A 30 5.07 16.02 -12.49
CA VAL A 30 4.88 15.21 -13.71
C VAL A 30 5.06 13.72 -13.48
N ALA A 31 6.09 13.35 -12.73
CA ALA A 31 6.43 11.96 -12.45
C ALA A 31 6.70 11.78 -10.97
N ARG A 32 6.55 10.55 -10.47
CA ARG A 32 6.82 10.22 -9.06
C ARG A 32 7.43 8.84 -8.89
N VAL A 33 8.06 8.67 -7.73
CA VAL A 33 8.44 7.38 -7.15
C VAL A 33 7.20 6.59 -6.72
N GLY A 34 7.35 5.27 -6.67
CA GLY A 34 6.37 4.34 -6.12
C GLY A 34 5.70 3.48 -7.19
N ILE A 35 4.64 2.80 -6.79
CA ILE A 35 3.93 1.84 -7.63
C ILE A 35 2.93 2.57 -8.53
N GLN A 36 2.92 2.20 -9.81
CA GLN A 36 1.96 2.66 -10.82
C GLN A 36 1.40 1.46 -11.58
N ALA A 37 0.14 1.59 -12.03
CA ALA A 37 -0.55 0.57 -12.80
C ALA A 37 -0.32 0.79 -14.31
N TYR A 38 0.04 -0.29 -15.01
CA TYR A 38 0.23 -0.34 -16.45
C TYR A 38 -0.64 -1.43 -17.03
N GLN A 39 -1.16 -1.22 -18.24
CA GLN A 39 -1.77 -2.31 -18.99
C GLN A 39 -0.67 -3.16 -19.62
N ASP A 40 -0.74 -4.47 -19.39
CA ASP A 40 0.11 -5.43 -20.08
C ASP A 40 -0.35 -5.63 -21.55
N GLY A 41 0.44 -6.35 -22.34
CA GLY A 41 0.16 -6.61 -23.75
C GLY A 41 -1.10 -7.46 -24.02
N MET A 42 -1.72 -8.01 -22.97
CA MET A 42 -2.90 -8.86 -23.01
C MET A 42 -4.14 -8.18 -22.38
N GLY A 43 -4.03 -6.90 -21.99
CA GLY A 43 -5.11 -6.12 -21.37
C GLY A 43 -5.24 -6.31 -19.86
N GLY A 44 -4.35 -7.08 -19.22
CA GLY A 44 -4.26 -7.17 -17.76
C GLY A 44 -3.61 -5.93 -17.15
N ILE A 45 -3.81 -5.71 -15.86
CA ILE A 45 -3.15 -4.64 -15.12
C ILE A 45 -1.93 -5.21 -14.40
N ARG A 46 -0.75 -4.66 -14.69
CA ARG A 46 0.51 -4.93 -14.01
C ARG A 46 0.89 -3.73 -13.14
N ARG A 47 1.26 -4.00 -11.89
CA ARG A 47 1.76 -3.00 -10.95
C ARG A 47 3.28 -2.96 -11.04
N GLU A 48 3.80 -1.82 -11.48
CA GLU A 48 5.23 -1.64 -11.66
C GLU A 48 5.77 -0.64 -10.65
N TYR A 49 6.80 -1.04 -9.91
CA TYR A 49 7.48 -0.20 -8.95
C TYR A 49 8.54 0.65 -9.65
N ARG A 50 8.48 1.96 -9.38
CA ARG A 50 9.44 2.95 -9.87
C ARG A 50 10.28 3.45 -8.69
N PRO A 51 11.46 2.86 -8.44
CA PRO A 51 12.27 3.21 -7.29
C PRO A 51 12.88 4.61 -7.45
N THR A 52 13.19 5.24 -6.32
CA THR A 52 13.88 6.54 -6.25
C THR A 52 15.16 6.54 -7.06
N SER A 53 15.93 5.45 -7.03
CA SER A 53 17.18 5.30 -7.77
C SER A 53 17.03 5.34 -9.30
N GLU A 54 15.82 5.14 -9.83
CA GLU A 54 15.54 5.11 -11.28
C GLU A 54 14.78 6.36 -11.72
N VAL A 55 13.84 6.83 -10.89
CA VAL A 55 13.10 8.08 -11.19
C VAL A 55 14.01 9.29 -11.04
N PHE A 56 14.85 9.33 -10.00
CA PHE A 56 15.78 10.45 -9.75
C PHE A 56 17.19 10.19 -10.27
N ASP A 57 17.39 9.12 -11.04
CA ASP A 57 18.64 8.91 -11.77
C ASP A 57 18.94 10.13 -12.65
N ALA A 58 20.21 10.55 -12.68
CA ALA A 58 20.62 11.74 -13.41
C ALA A 58 20.39 11.57 -14.92
N ALA A 59 20.55 10.37 -15.48
CA ALA A 59 20.28 10.12 -16.89
C ALA A 59 18.77 10.06 -17.18
N SER A 60 17.95 9.55 -16.25
CA SER A 60 16.49 9.64 -16.32
C SER A 60 16.01 11.09 -16.35
N ILE A 61 16.44 11.93 -15.41
CA ILE A 61 16.11 13.37 -15.39
C ILE A 61 16.58 14.07 -16.66
N ALA A 62 17.85 13.87 -17.04
CA ALA A 62 18.42 14.52 -18.22
C ALA A 62 17.68 14.13 -19.52
N SER A 63 17.14 12.91 -19.60
CA SER A 63 16.44 12.43 -20.79
C SER A 63 15.10 13.13 -21.05
N PHE A 64 14.47 13.78 -20.05
CA PHE A 64 13.25 14.57 -20.25
C PHE A 64 13.50 16.01 -20.70
N ARG A 65 14.73 16.52 -20.59
CA ARG A 65 15.03 17.92 -20.95
C ARG A 65 14.75 18.18 -22.42
N ASN A 66 14.08 19.29 -22.71
CA ASN A 66 13.75 19.75 -24.07
C ASN A 66 12.94 18.72 -24.88
N LYS A 67 12.25 17.78 -24.20
CA LYS A 67 11.37 16.82 -24.86
C LYS A 67 10.01 17.45 -25.16
N PRO A 68 9.32 16.97 -26.21
CA PRO A 68 8.01 17.47 -26.57
C PRO A 68 6.97 17.15 -25.50
N ILE A 69 5.98 18.03 -25.40
CA ILE A 69 4.72 17.78 -24.70
C ILE A 69 3.69 17.38 -25.77
N THR A 70 2.83 16.41 -25.50
CA THR A 70 1.79 15.95 -26.44
C THR A 70 0.40 16.08 -25.83
N MET A 71 -0.62 16.24 -26.69
CA MET A 71 -2.02 16.05 -26.29
C MET A 71 -2.33 14.55 -26.32
N GLY A 72 -2.56 13.95 -25.16
CA GLY A 72 -2.71 12.51 -25.01
C GLY A 72 -1.41 11.72 -25.25
N HIS A 73 -1.45 10.41 -25.00
CA HIS A 73 -0.38 9.50 -25.40
C HIS A 73 -0.47 9.23 -26.91
N PRO A 74 0.61 9.37 -27.69
CA PRO A 74 0.60 9.03 -29.10
C PRO A 74 0.20 7.57 -29.34
N GLN A 75 -0.55 7.29 -30.41
CA GLN A 75 -0.86 5.92 -30.83
C GLN A 75 0.43 5.16 -31.18
N GLU A 76 1.40 5.87 -31.73
CA GLU A 76 2.75 5.37 -32.04
C GLU A 76 3.62 5.15 -30.80
N ARG A 77 3.09 5.46 -29.59
CA ARG A 77 3.72 5.40 -28.26
C ARG A 77 4.89 6.34 -28.03
N LEU A 78 5.78 6.51 -29.00
CA LEU A 78 6.99 7.33 -28.89
C LEU A 78 6.96 8.49 -29.88
N VAL A 79 7.47 9.63 -29.40
CA VAL A 79 7.76 10.79 -30.22
C VAL A 79 9.19 10.67 -30.76
N ASN A 80 9.35 10.86 -32.06
CA ASN A 80 10.60 10.78 -32.80
C ASN A 80 10.67 11.91 -33.86
N SER A 81 11.75 11.97 -34.63
CA SER A 81 11.95 13.00 -35.65
C SER A 81 10.86 13.07 -36.71
N ASP A 82 10.18 11.94 -36.96
CA ASP A 82 9.23 11.81 -38.07
C ASP A 82 7.84 12.30 -37.65
N ASN A 83 7.52 12.25 -36.36
CA ASN A 83 6.20 12.58 -35.83
C ASN A 83 6.17 13.80 -34.88
N ALA A 84 7.32 14.27 -34.36
CA ALA A 84 7.38 15.34 -33.38
C ALA A 84 6.65 16.62 -33.80
N ARG A 85 6.81 17.04 -35.07
CA ARG A 85 6.13 18.23 -35.60
C ARG A 85 4.61 18.17 -35.46
N ARG A 86 4.03 16.97 -35.62
CA ARG A 86 2.57 16.77 -35.58
C ARG A 86 2.06 16.60 -34.15
N LEU A 87 2.83 15.94 -33.29
CA LEU A 87 2.39 15.54 -31.96
C LEU A 87 2.69 16.58 -30.88
N SER A 88 3.68 17.44 -31.10
CA SER A 88 4.15 18.40 -30.10
C SER A 88 3.21 19.59 -29.96
N VAL A 89 2.72 19.81 -28.74
CA VAL A 89 1.90 20.97 -28.33
C VAL A 89 2.66 21.95 -27.44
N GLY A 90 3.89 21.58 -27.07
CA GLY A 90 4.76 22.35 -26.18
C GLY A 90 6.07 21.62 -25.92
N TYR A 91 6.87 22.14 -24.99
CA TYR A 91 8.16 21.57 -24.62
C TYR A 91 8.41 21.61 -23.12
N ILE A 92 9.17 20.63 -22.65
CA ILE A 92 9.69 20.56 -21.28
C ILE A 92 10.96 21.40 -21.19
N GLY A 93 11.11 22.19 -20.13
CA GLY A 93 12.34 22.95 -19.85
C GLY A 93 13.46 22.09 -19.24
N GLU A 94 14.60 22.73 -18.98
CA GLU A 94 15.81 22.00 -18.56
C GLU A 94 15.92 21.79 -17.04
N ASN A 95 15.33 22.70 -16.25
CA ASN A 95 15.43 22.75 -14.79
C ASN A 95 14.49 21.75 -14.10
N ILE A 96 14.60 20.48 -14.45
CA ILE A 96 13.85 19.39 -13.83
C ILE A 96 14.50 19.06 -12.49
N ARG A 97 13.69 19.01 -11.43
CA ARG A 97 14.16 18.80 -10.05
C ARG A 97 13.27 17.83 -9.26
N PRO A 98 13.85 17.04 -8.34
CA PRO A 98 13.08 16.35 -7.31
C PRO A 98 12.41 17.34 -6.33
N ASP A 99 11.24 16.95 -5.85
CA ASP A 99 10.52 17.58 -4.74
C ASP A 99 9.72 16.49 -3.99
N GLY A 100 10.25 16.05 -2.85
CA GLY A 100 9.80 14.83 -2.18
C GLY A 100 9.90 13.62 -3.12
N ASP A 101 8.80 12.88 -3.26
CA ASP A 101 8.70 11.73 -4.17
C ASP A 101 8.43 12.09 -5.63
N TRP A 102 8.43 13.38 -5.97
CA TRP A 102 8.02 13.88 -7.28
C TRP A 102 9.16 14.49 -8.09
N LEU A 103 9.04 14.42 -9.41
CA LEU A 103 9.75 15.28 -10.34
C LEU A 103 8.86 16.45 -10.73
N VAL A 104 9.37 17.64 -10.45
CA VAL A 104 8.82 18.91 -10.93
C VAL A 104 9.54 19.27 -12.22
N MET A 105 8.77 19.57 -13.27
CA MET A 105 9.29 19.92 -14.57
C MET A 105 8.77 21.30 -14.98
N PRO A 106 9.63 22.19 -15.51
CA PRO A 106 9.17 23.37 -16.22
C PRO A 106 8.51 22.95 -17.54
N LEU A 107 7.37 23.52 -17.87
CA LEU A 107 6.59 23.22 -19.07
C LEU A 107 6.21 24.53 -19.75
N THR A 108 6.24 24.53 -21.09
CA THR A 108 5.70 25.60 -21.91
C THR A 108 4.82 24.98 -23.01
N ILE A 109 3.54 25.32 -23.00
CA ILE A 109 2.53 24.87 -23.95
C ILE A 109 2.19 26.04 -24.85
N THR A 110 2.22 25.81 -26.16
CA THR A 110 2.06 26.86 -27.18
C THR A 110 0.88 26.61 -28.11
N ASP A 111 0.26 25.43 -28.02
CA ASP A 111 -0.91 25.05 -28.82
C ASP A 111 -2.21 25.59 -28.23
N GLY A 112 -2.95 26.39 -29.01
CA GLY A 112 -4.14 27.08 -28.53
C GLY A 112 -5.30 26.16 -28.17
N ASP A 113 -5.54 25.10 -28.95
CA ASP A 113 -6.61 24.13 -28.67
C ASP A 113 -6.33 23.36 -27.38
N THR A 114 -5.06 22.98 -27.17
CA THR A 114 -4.60 22.38 -25.91
C THR A 114 -4.79 23.30 -24.72
N ILE A 115 -4.43 24.57 -24.85
CA ILE A 115 -4.60 25.57 -23.78
C ILE A 115 -6.07 25.75 -23.42
N ALA A 116 -6.96 25.86 -24.42
CA ALA A 116 -8.40 25.98 -24.18
C ALA A 116 -8.94 24.77 -23.39
N GLY A 117 -8.50 23.55 -23.72
CA GLY A 117 -8.87 22.34 -22.98
C GLY A 117 -8.30 22.27 -21.54
N ILE A 118 -7.23 23.00 -21.25
CA ILE A 118 -6.70 23.12 -19.89
C ILE A 118 -7.51 24.15 -19.10
N GLU A 119 -7.84 25.28 -19.72
CA GLU A 119 -8.62 26.37 -19.12
C GLU A 119 -10.05 25.94 -18.79
N ASP A 120 -10.69 25.14 -19.65
CA ASP A 120 -12.03 24.59 -19.39
C ASP A 120 -12.03 23.35 -18.45
N GLY A 121 -10.84 22.87 -18.07
CA GLY A 121 -10.64 21.74 -17.17
C GLY A 121 -10.86 20.37 -17.80
N SER A 122 -11.09 20.26 -19.11
CA SER A 122 -11.28 18.99 -19.81
C SER A 122 -10.03 18.11 -19.79
N VAL A 123 -8.85 18.71 -19.80
CA VAL A 123 -7.56 18.02 -19.68
C VAL A 123 -6.59 18.82 -18.80
N VAL A 124 -6.22 18.27 -17.64
CA VAL A 124 -5.33 18.96 -16.68
C VAL A 124 -4.24 18.08 -16.11
N GLN A 125 -4.33 16.76 -16.25
CA GLN A 125 -3.36 15.84 -15.67
C GLN A 125 -2.21 15.55 -16.62
N LEU A 126 -1.09 15.08 -16.07
CA LEU A 126 0.16 14.85 -16.77
C LEU A 126 0.59 13.38 -16.64
N SER A 127 1.19 12.86 -17.70
CA SER A 127 1.67 11.49 -17.75
C SER A 127 2.97 11.41 -18.56
N GLY A 128 4.05 10.97 -17.92
CA GLY A 128 5.33 10.80 -18.61
C GLY A 128 5.29 9.64 -19.60
N GLY A 129 5.71 9.88 -20.83
CA GLY A 129 6.01 8.87 -21.83
C GLY A 129 7.52 8.62 -21.92
N TYR A 130 7.93 7.36 -21.82
CA TYR A 130 9.34 6.97 -21.72
C TYR A 130 9.51 5.50 -22.09
N VAL A 131 10.76 5.10 -22.26
CA VAL A 131 11.16 3.69 -22.30
C VAL A 131 11.78 3.30 -20.96
N ALA A 132 11.62 2.05 -20.57
CA ALA A 132 12.22 1.46 -19.39
C ALA A 132 12.47 -0.03 -19.66
N GLU A 133 13.49 -0.57 -19.00
CA GLU A 133 13.72 -2.00 -18.89
C GLU A 133 12.88 -2.54 -17.74
N LEU A 134 12.30 -3.72 -17.92
CA LEU A 134 11.46 -4.34 -16.91
C LEU A 134 12.21 -5.48 -16.22
N ASP A 135 12.39 -5.34 -14.91
CA ASP A 135 12.87 -6.38 -14.02
C ASP A 135 11.63 -7.05 -13.39
N GLU A 136 11.28 -8.25 -13.85
CA GLU A 136 10.05 -8.97 -13.46
C GLU A 136 10.12 -9.59 -12.04
N THR A 137 11.02 -9.09 -11.19
CA THR A 137 11.10 -9.49 -9.78
C THR A 137 9.96 -8.83 -8.99
N PRO A 138 9.00 -9.60 -8.45
CA PRO A 138 7.94 -9.04 -7.62
C PRO A 138 8.45 -8.65 -6.23
N GLY A 139 7.72 -7.77 -5.56
CA GLY A 139 8.06 -7.34 -4.20
C GLY A 139 6.99 -6.47 -3.56
N GLU A 140 7.39 -5.78 -2.49
CA GLU A 140 6.52 -4.88 -1.73
C GLU A 140 7.20 -3.52 -1.53
N TYR A 141 6.42 -2.45 -1.64
CA TYR A 141 6.83 -1.07 -1.35
C TYR A 141 5.67 -0.35 -0.67
N ASP A 142 5.92 0.25 0.50
CA ASP A 142 4.91 0.96 1.32
C ASP A 142 3.61 0.17 1.55
N GLY A 143 3.73 -1.12 1.89
CA GLY A 143 2.58 -2.00 2.16
C GLY A 143 1.79 -2.42 0.93
N GLN A 144 2.29 -2.13 -0.28
CA GLN A 144 1.66 -2.49 -1.54
C GLN A 144 2.57 -3.41 -2.35
N THR A 145 1.99 -4.48 -2.88
CA THR A 145 2.71 -5.43 -3.74
C THR A 145 2.84 -4.91 -5.18
N TYR A 146 3.99 -5.16 -5.80
CA TYR A 146 4.27 -4.91 -7.20
C TYR A 146 4.76 -6.18 -7.89
N ASP A 147 4.54 -6.23 -9.21
CA ASP A 147 4.83 -7.40 -10.04
C ASP A 147 6.18 -7.28 -10.74
N ALA A 148 6.66 -6.05 -10.95
CA ALA A 148 7.93 -5.78 -11.61
C ALA A 148 8.50 -4.41 -11.18
N VAL A 149 9.80 -4.22 -11.43
CA VAL A 149 10.52 -2.97 -11.19
C VAL A 149 10.92 -2.34 -12.53
N GLN A 150 10.64 -1.05 -12.70
CA GLN A 150 11.13 -0.28 -13.84
C GLN A 150 12.58 0.12 -13.62
N ARG A 151 13.44 -0.23 -14.57
CA ARG A 151 14.87 0.09 -14.61
C ARG A 151 15.19 0.95 -15.83
N SER A 152 16.30 1.66 -15.79
CA SER A 152 16.85 2.38 -16.93
C SER A 152 15.83 3.34 -17.57
N ILE A 153 15.07 4.08 -16.75
CA ILE A 153 14.01 4.98 -17.24
C ILE A 153 14.62 6.06 -18.15
N ARG A 154 14.09 6.22 -19.36
CA ARG A 154 14.50 7.27 -20.32
C ARG A 154 13.28 7.99 -20.92
N GLY A 155 13.10 9.23 -20.47
CA GLY A 155 12.11 10.19 -20.93
C GLY A 155 12.08 10.41 -22.43
N ASN A 156 10.87 10.42 -22.99
CA ASN A 156 10.62 10.68 -24.40
C ASN A 156 9.69 11.88 -24.62
N HIS A 157 8.61 11.99 -23.85
CA HIS A 157 7.65 13.10 -23.89
C HIS A 157 6.86 13.20 -22.58
N VAL A 158 6.08 14.27 -22.42
CA VAL A 158 5.04 14.39 -21.38
C VAL A 158 3.70 14.58 -22.05
N ALA A 159 2.73 13.74 -21.73
CA ALA A 159 1.39 13.80 -22.27
C ALA A 159 0.45 14.56 -21.32
N ILE A 160 -0.36 15.46 -21.88
CA ILE A 160 -1.49 16.09 -21.20
C ILE A 160 -2.70 15.18 -21.40
N VAL A 161 -3.31 14.75 -20.30
CA VAL A 161 -4.33 13.71 -20.28
C VAL A 161 -5.47 14.06 -19.32
N LYS A 162 -6.61 13.41 -19.49
CA LYS A 162 -7.73 13.47 -18.53
C LYS A 162 -7.32 12.88 -17.18
N GLN A 163 -6.63 11.74 -17.20
CA GLN A 163 -6.17 11.03 -16.01
C GLN A 163 -4.73 10.51 -16.18
N GLY A 164 -3.84 10.96 -15.31
CA GLY A 164 -2.41 10.61 -15.28
C GLY A 164 -2.13 9.40 -14.39
N ARG A 165 -1.17 8.57 -14.80
CA ARG A 165 -0.75 7.38 -14.01
C ARG A 165 -0.13 7.72 -12.67
N ALA A 166 0.48 8.90 -12.56
CA ALA A 166 1.09 9.37 -11.32
C ALA A 166 0.04 9.84 -10.28
N GLY A 167 -1.24 9.97 -10.66
CA GLY A 167 -2.33 10.42 -9.79
C GLY A 167 -2.55 11.93 -9.85
N ASP A 168 -3.55 12.42 -9.12
CA ASP A 168 -4.12 13.77 -9.29
C ASP A 168 -3.15 14.92 -9.05
N LYS A 169 -2.08 14.71 -8.27
CA LYS A 169 -1.05 15.73 -8.05
C LYS A 169 -0.23 15.98 -9.32
N ALA A 170 -0.17 15.04 -10.25
CA ALA A 170 0.46 15.19 -11.56
C ALA A 170 -0.43 16.02 -12.49
N ARG A 171 -0.50 17.34 -12.27
CA ARG A 171 -1.42 18.22 -12.99
C ARG A 171 -0.87 19.62 -13.21
N LEU A 172 -1.47 20.31 -14.17
CA LEU A 172 -1.29 21.73 -14.41
C LEU A 172 -2.19 22.52 -13.44
N ASN A 173 -1.60 23.46 -12.71
CA ASN A 173 -2.31 24.36 -11.80
C ASN A 173 -2.30 25.77 -12.39
N LEU A 174 -3.46 26.31 -12.76
CA LEU A 174 -3.55 27.66 -13.32
C LEU A 174 -3.57 28.73 -12.23
N ASP A 175 -2.93 29.87 -12.49
CA ASP A 175 -2.95 31.05 -11.62
C ASP A 175 -4.14 31.96 -11.93
N ALA A 176 -5.32 31.59 -11.46
CA ALA A 176 -6.45 32.51 -11.33
C ALA A 176 -7.43 31.98 -10.28
N ALA A 177 -7.83 32.88 -9.38
CA ALA A 177 -8.92 32.69 -8.42
C ALA A 177 -10.09 31.95 -9.05
N ASP A 178 -10.59 30.90 -8.36
CA ASP A 178 -11.77 30.11 -8.70
C ASP A 178 -12.06 30.01 -10.21
N ALA A 179 -11.80 28.85 -10.81
CA ALA A 179 -12.59 28.42 -11.95
C ALA A 179 -14.05 28.24 -11.48
N VAL A 180 -14.74 29.37 -11.25
CA VAL A 180 -16.18 29.45 -11.32
C VAL A 180 -16.48 28.99 -12.73
N ALA A 181 -17.15 27.85 -12.84
CA ALA A 181 -17.86 27.47 -14.04
C ALA A 181 -18.79 28.64 -14.40
N VAL A 182 -18.33 29.51 -15.28
CA VAL A 182 -19.19 30.53 -15.87
C VAL A 182 -19.97 29.82 -16.96
N ALA A 183 -21.21 29.49 -16.59
CA ALA A 183 -22.25 29.20 -17.54
C ALA A 183 -22.27 30.28 -18.63
N ASP A 184 -22.19 29.78 -19.86
CA ASP A 184 -22.56 30.39 -21.13
C ASP A 184 -23.31 31.73 -21.02
N THR A 185 -22.69 32.82 -21.50
CA THR A 185 -23.44 33.97 -22.03
C THR A 185 -22.63 34.75 -23.08
N GLN A 186 -23.09 34.57 -24.32
CA GLN A 186 -23.24 35.56 -25.39
C GLN A 186 -22.03 36.14 -26.15
N ALA A 187 -22.14 35.92 -27.45
CA ALA A 187 -21.42 36.49 -28.57
C ALA A 187 -21.50 38.03 -28.72
N LYS A 188 -20.49 38.60 -29.41
CA LYS A 188 -20.65 39.42 -30.63
C LYS A 188 -19.30 39.89 -31.22
N GLY A 189 -19.21 39.88 -32.56
CA GLY A 189 -18.16 40.59 -33.31
C GLY A 189 -18.08 40.17 -34.79
N ASP A 190 -18.81 40.87 -35.66
CA ASP A 190 -18.94 40.64 -37.11
C ASP A 190 -17.65 40.79 -37.94
N SER A 191 -17.53 40.02 -39.03
CA SER A 191 -16.95 40.44 -40.32
C SER A 191 -17.37 39.52 -41.48
N LYS A 192 -17.81 40.15 -42.58
CA LYS A 192 -18.44 39.58 -43.79
C LYS A 192 -17.57 38.60 -44.60
N MET A 193 -18.19 37.60 -45.26
CA MET A 193 -18.29 37.46 -46.73
C MET A 193 -18.91 36.12 -47.22
N SER A 194 -19.92 36.25 -48.11
CA SER A 194 -20.33 35.37 -49.22
C SER A 194 -20.98 33.99 -48.99
N GLU A 195 -22.19 33.88 -49.54
CA GLU A 195 -23.18 32.80 -49.49
C GLU A 195 -22.78 31.46 -50.15
N LYS A 196 -22.93 30.38 -49.36
CA LYS A 196 -23.63 29.13 -49.74
C LYS A 196 -24.01 28.44 -48.42
N THR A 197 -25.30 28.35 -48.12
CA THR A 197 -25.82 27.72 -46.89
C THR A 197 -26.50 26.40 -47.21
N VAL A 198 -26.34 25.42 -46.30
CA VAL A 198 -27.01 24.11 -46.28
C VAL A 198 -27.96 24.09 -45.07
N THR A 199 -29.13 23.48 -45.22
CA THR A 199 -30.15 23.44 -44.18
C THR A 199 -29.87 22.29 -43.20
N VAL A 200 -29.65 22.61 -41.92
CA VAL A 200 -29.46 21.62 -40.84
C VAL A 200 -30.61 21.76 -39.84
N ARG A 201 -31.15 20.63 -39.37
CA ARG A 201 -32.23 20.59 -38.37
C ARG A 201 -31.65 20.42 -36.98
N VAL A 202 -31.92 21.39 -36.10
CA VAL A 202 -31.65 21.31 -34.66
C VAL A 202 -32.98 21.54 -33.95
N ASP A 203 -33.38 20.62 -33.06
CA ASP A 203 -34.61 20.69 -32.26
C ASP A 203 -35.91 20.94 -33.06
N GLY A 204 -36.01 20.35 -34.26
CA GLY A 204 -37.21 20.44 -35.09
C GLY A 204 -37.42 21.78 -35.82
N ILE A 205 -36.44 22.70 -35.77
CA ILE A 205 -36.46 23.97 -36.51
C ILE A 205 -35.33 23.95 -37.56
N GLU A 206 -35.66 24.32 -38.80
CA GLU A 206 -34.71 24.36 -39.91
C GLU A 206 -33.87 25.64 -39.85
N TYR A 207 -32.54 25.50 -39.73
CA TYR A 207 -31.60 26.60 -39.81
C TYR A 207 -30.72 26.47 -41.06
N SER A 208 -30.54 27.60 -41.75
CA SER A 208 -29.70 27.73 -42.94
C SER A 208 -28.29 28.12 -42.49
N VAL A 209 -27.35 27.16 -42.49
CA VAL A 209 -25.98 27.32 -41.97
C VAL A 209 -24.94 27.10 -43.06
N PRO A 210 -23.77 27.78 -43.04
CA PRO A 210 -22.69 27.50 -43.98
C PRO A 210 -22.21 26.02 -43.87
N PRO A 211 -21.77 25.36 -44.96
CA PRO A 211 -21.36 23.95 -44.97
C PRO A 211 -20.14 23.63 -44.08
N GLU A 212 -19.44 24.65 -43.59
CA GLU A 212 -18.39 24.49 -42.58
C GLU A 212 -18.97 24.18 -41.20
N VAL A 213 -20.13 24.75 -40.86
CA VAL A 213 -20.83 24.52 -39.59
C VAL A 213 -21.42 23.11 -39.56
N GLU A 214 -21.98 22.62 -40.67
CA GLU A 214 -22.47 21.25 -40.79
C GLU A 214 -21.35 20.21 -40.54
N ARG A 215 -20.17 20.41 -41.16
CA ARG A 215 -19.01 19.54 -40.93
C ARG A 215 -18.47 19.61 -39.50
N HIS A 216 -18.56 20.78 -38.86
CA HIS A 216 -18.15 20.95 -37.47
C HIS A 216 -19.14 20.29 -36.50
N MET A 217 -20.45 20.38 -36.78
CA MET A 217 -21.50 19.72 -35.99
C MET A 217 -21.40 18.19 -36.14
N ALA A 218 -21.24 17.66 -37.36
CA ALA A 218 -21.04 16.22 -37.56
C ALA A 218 -19.80 15.68 -36.83
N LYS A 219 -18.68 16.43 -36.84
CA LYS A 219 -17.49 16.07 -36.07
C LYS A 219 -17.70 16.15 -34.56
N LYS A 220 -18.51 17.11 -34.09
CA LYS A 220 -18.86 17.22 -32.67
C LYS A 220 -19.79 16.09 -32.25
N ASP A 221 -20.74 15.68 -33.08
CA ASP A 221 -21.62 14.54 -32.82
C ASP A 221 -20.82 13.22 -32.78
N GLU A 222 -19.90 13.00 -33.72
CA GLU A 222 -18.96 11.86 -33.68
C GLU A 222 -18.08 11.88 -32.41
N ALA A 223 -17.58 13.05 -32.01
CA ALA A 223 -16.82 13.20 -30.77
C ALA A 223 -17.69 12.97 -29.52
N LEU A 224 -18.95 13.40 -29.54
CA LEU A 224 -19.90 13.23 -28.43
C LEU A 224 -20.28 11.75 -28.26
N GLU A 225 -20.43 11.02 -29.36
CA GLU A 225 -20.66 9.57 -29.36
C GLU A 225 -19.44 8.81 -28.83
N SER A 226 -18.22 9.20 -29.25
CA SER A 226 -16.96 8.63 -28.73
C SER A 226 -16.80 8.89 -27.23
N VAL A 227 -17.05 10.12 -26.77
CA VAL A 227 -16.94 10.50 -25.35
C VAL A 227 -18.02 9.79 -24.53
N THR A 228 -19.22 9.60 -25.08
CA THR A 228 -20.30 8.87 -24.40
C THR A 228 -19.92 7.41 -24.20
N LYS A 229 -19.34 6.77 -25.22
CA LYS A 229 -18.86 5.40 -25.14
C LYS A 229 -17.73 5.24 -24.12
N GLU A 230 -16.72 6.11 -24.16
CA GLU A 230 -15.63 6.12 -23.19
C GLU A 230 -16.12 6.33 -21.75
N ARG A 231 -17.12 7.20 -21.56
CA ARG A 231 -17.73 7.46 -20.25
C ARG A 231 -18.52 6.26 -19.74
N ASP A 232 -19.24 5.55 -20.60
CA ASP A 232 -20.00 4.37 -20.20
C ASP A 232 -19.07 3.17 -19.90
N ASP A 233 -17.97 3.03 -20.65
CA ASP A 233 -16.93 2.04 -20.37
C ASP A 233 -16.22 2.34 -19.03
N ALA A 234 -15.79 3.58 -18.81
CA ALA A 234 -15.16 4.01 -17.55
C ALA A 234 -16.10 3.87 -16.34
N LYS A 235 -17.40 4.10 -16.54
CA LYS A 235 -18.41 3.92 -15.48
C LYS A 235 -18.58 2.45 -15.12
N THR A 236 -18.58 1.55 -16.09
CA THR A 236 -18.62 0.10 -15.88
C THR A 236 -17.35 -0.41 -15.17
N GLU A 237 -16.19 0.14 -15.51
CA GLU A 237 -14.93 -0.21 -14.84
C GLU A 237 -14.91 0.29 -13.39
N ALA A 238 -15.38 1.52 -13.14
CA ALA A 238 -15.45 2.09 -11.80
C ALA A 238 -16.39 1.31 -10.88
N THR A 239 -17.57 0.90 -11.36
CA THR A 239 -18.50 0.08 -10.55
C THR A 239 -17.94 -1.30 -10.26
N THR A 240 -17.24 -1.91 -11.21
CA THR A 240 -16.57 -3.21 -11.03
C THR A 240 -15.41 -3.11 -10.03
N ALA A 241 -14.60 -2.05 -10.12
CA ALA A 241 -13.50 -1.81 -9.20
C ALA A 241 -14.00 -1.54 -7.78
N GLN A 242 -15.09 -0.79 -7.64
CA GLN A 242 -15.73 -0.52 -6.34
C GLN A 242 -16.24 -1.83 -5.70
N ALA A 243 -16.93 -2.69 -6.46
CA ALA A 243 -17.41 -3.97 -5.95
C ALA A 243 -16.27 -4.89 -5.46
N LYS A 244 -15.13 -4.90 -6.17
CA LYS A 244 -13.93 -5.65 -5.75
C LYS A 244 -13.28 -5.03 -4.51
N ALA A 245 -13.22 -3.71 -4.42
CA ALA A 245 -12.67 -3.01 -3.26
C ALA A 245 -13.50 -3.26 -1.99
N ASP A 246 -14.82 -3.32 -2.12
CA ASP A 246 -15.72 -3.59 -1.00
C ASP A 246 -15.62 -5.05 -0.54
N ALA A 247 -15.54 -6.01 -1.47
CA ALA A 247 -15.27 -7.41 -1.14
C ALA A 247 -13.91 -7.61 -0.45
N ALA A 248 -12.84 -6.98 -0.96
CA ALA A 248 -11.52 -7.06 -0.36
C ALA A 248 -11.46 -6.42 1.05
N LYS A 249 -12.21 -5.34 1.29
CA LYS A 249 -12.33 -4.75 2.63
C LYS A 249 -13.02 -5.70 3.61
N GLU A 250 -14.07 -6.41 3.18
CA GLU A 250 -14.77 -7.37 4.02
C GLU A 250 -13.86 -8.57 4.40
N GLU A 251 -13.08 -9.09 3.45
CA GLU A 251 -12.06 -10.12 3.72
C GLU A 251 -10.95 -9.63 4.65
N LEU A 252 -10.53 -8.36 4.51
CA LEU A 252 -9.46 -7.79 5.33
C LEU A 252 -9.92 -7.52 6.77
N GLU A 253 -11.16 -7.10 6.98
CA GLU A 253 -11.73 -6.93 8.32
C GLU A 253 -11.96 -8.28 9.02
N THR A 254 -12.40 -9.32 8.29
CA THR A 254 -12.48 -10.68 8.85
C THR A 254 -11.10 -11.26 9.18
N TYR A 255 -10.08 -11.00 8.36
CA TYR A 255 -8.70 -11.39 8.64
C TYR A 255 -8.14 -10.68 9.89
N LYS A 256 -8.31 -9.36 10.00
CA LYS A 256 -7.90 -8.59 11.18
C LYS A 256 -8.61 -9.04 12.45
N ALA A 257 -9.90 -9.33 12.39
CA ALA A 257 -10.66 -9.82 13.53
C ALA A 257 -10.17 -11.20 14.01
N SER A 258 -9.70 -12.05 13.10
CA SER A 258 -9.18 -13.39 13.42
C SER A 258 -7.69 -13.41 13.80
N HIS A 259 -6.94 -12.35 13.48
CA HIS A 259 -5.48 -12.27 13.68
C HIS A 259 -5.05 -11.05 14.51
N ASN A 260 -5.92 -10.58 15.41
CA ASN A 260 -5.53 -9.53 16.36
C ASN A 260 -4.68 -10.11 17.52
N ASP A 261 -3.95 -9.23 18.21
CA ASP A 261 -3.07 -9.60 19.32
C ASP A 261 -3.80 -10.41 20.41
N GLU A 262 -5.08 -10.13 20.64
CA GLU A 262 -5.91 -10.84 21.61
C GLU A 262 -6.23 -12.28 21.17
N ALA A 263 -6.57 -12.50 19.90
CA ALA A 263 -6.79 -13.84 19.34
C ALA A 263 -5.48 -14.66 19.33
N ILE A 264 -4.36 -14.02 18.97
CA ILE A 264 -3.04 -14.67 18.99
C ILE A 264 -2.63 -15.03 20.43
N ALA A 265 -2.82 -14.13 21.38
CA ALA A 265 -2.53 -14.40 22.80
C ALA A 265 -3.43 -15.51 23.38
N ALA A 266 -4.71 -15.53 23.01
CA ALA A 266 -5.64 -16.58 23.40
C ALA A 266 -5.24 -17.95 22.82
N ALA A 267 -4.91 -18.01 21.53
CA ALA A 267 -4.42 -19.22 20.87
C ALA A 267 -3.11 -19.73 21.48
N ALA A 268 -2.15 -18.84 21.77
CA ALA A 268 -0.90 -19.20 22.43
C ALA A 268 -1.15 -19.78 23.84
N LYS A 269 -2.08 -19.21 24.61
CA LYS A 269 -2.43 -19.72 25.95
C LYS A 269 -3.11 -21.08 25.88
N GLN A 270 -3.99 -21.29 24.90
CA GLN A 270 -4.62 -22.59 24.67
C GLN A 270 -3.57 -23.63 24.28
N ARG A 271 -2.64 -23.30 23.38
CA ARG A 271 -1.54 -24.17 22.96
C ARG A 271 -0.65 -24.59 24.12
N VAL A 272 -0.19 -23.64 24.94
CA VAL A 272 0.64 -23.94 26.12
C VAL A 272 -0.10 -24.82 27.13
N SER A 273 -1.42 -24.62 27.28
CA SER A 273 -2.24 -25.45 28.17
C SER A 273 -2.35 -26.88 27.64
N LEU A 274 -2.59 -27.02 26.34
CA LEU A 274 -2.65 -28.31 25.64
C LEU A 274 -1.35 -29.10 25.77
N GLU A 275 -0.21 -28.46 25.50
CA GLU A 275 1.11 -29.08 25.61
C GLU A 275 1.37 -29.57 27.04
N ARG A 276 1.10 -28.74 28.05
CA ARG A 276 1.25 -29.15 29.46
C ARG A 276 0.39 -30.35 29.83
N SER A 277 -0.87 -30.40 29.37
CA SER A 277 -1.72 -31.57 29.61
C SER A 277 -1.26 -32.80 28.84
N ALA A 278 -0.79 -32.63 27.61
CA ALA A 278 -0.28 -33.73 26.79
C ALA A 278 0.99 -34.34 27.38
N THR A 279 1.92 -33.53 27.88
CA THR A 279 3.15 -34.00 28.54
C THR A 279 2.86 -34.85 29.78
N LYS A 280 1.80 -34.56 30.54
CA LYS A 280 1.41 -35.41 31.69
C LYS A 280 1.08 -36.84 31.30
N VAL A 281 0.49 -37.02 30.12
CA VAL A 281 0.04 -38.33 29.61
C VAL A 281 1.13 -39.02 28.79
N LEU A 282 1.83 -38.27 27.93
CA LEU A 282 2.82 -38.78 26.99
C LEU A 282 4.25 -38.84 27.55
N GLY A 283 4.51 -38.13 28.65
CA GLY A 283 5.82 -38.02 29.30
C GLY A 283 6.64 -36.80 28.84
N ASP A 284 7.64 -36.42 29.65
CA ASP A 284 8.48 -35.22 29.45
C ASP A 284 9.32 -35.28 28.15
N ASP A 285 9.59 -36.47 27.62
CA ASP A 285 10.34 -36.69 26.38
C ASP A 285 9.47 -36.65 25.11
N ALA A 286 8.17 -36.37 25.23
CA ALA A 286 7.26 -36.33 24.10
C ALA A 286 7.57 -35.16 23.16
N LYS A 287 7.84 -35.46 21.88
CA LYS A 287 8.07 -34.45 20.84
C LYS A 287 6.74 -33.86 20.37
N LEU A 288 6.35 -32.75 20.98
CA LEU A 288 5.14 -31.98 20.63
C LEU A 288 5.43 -30.83 19.66
N ASP A 289 6.69 -30.43 19.53
CA ASP A 289 7.13 -29.37 18.61
C ASP A 289 6.81 -29.73 17.15
N GLY A 290 6.21 -28.77 16.44
CA GLY A 290 5.87 -28.91 15.02
C GLY A 290 4.60 -29.71 14.72
N LYS A 291 3.90 -30.23 15.74
CA LYS A 291 2.60 -30.89 15.56
C LYS A 291 1.44 -29.90 15.64
N SER A 292 0.34 -30.19 14.94
CA SER A 292 -0.89 -29.42 15.09
C SER A 292 -1.57 -29.74 16.42
N ASP A 293 -2.42 -28.82 16.92
CA ASP A 293 -3.21 -29.05 18.15
C ASP A 293 -4.06 -30.32 18.04
N ARG A 294 -4.59 -30.60 16.85
CA ARG A 294 -5.36 -31.81 16.54
C ARG A 294 -4.52 -33.06 16.74
N ASP A 295 -3.30 -33.08 16.19
CA ASP A 295 -2.43 -34.26 16.27
C ASP A 295 -2.03 -34.57 17.71
N ILE A 296 -1.73 -33.53 18.50
CA ILE A 296 -1.43 -33.66 19.93
C ILE A 296 -2.61 -34.29 20.67
N LYS A 297 -3.84 -33.80 20.44
CA LYS A 297 -5.04 -34.37 21.07
C LYS A 297 -5.26 -35.83 20.66
N VAL A 298 -5.08 -36.17 19.39
CA VAL A 298 -5.21 -37.55 18.88
C VAL A 298 -4.19 -38.49 19.53
N GLU A 299 -2.94 -38.06 19.70
CA GLU A 299 -1.90 -38.86 20.36
C GLU A 299 -2.21 -39.11 21.84
N VAL A 300 -2.66 -38.09 22.57
CA VAL A 300 -3.08 -38.23 23.98
C VAL A 300 -4.25 -39.21 24.10
N VAL A 301 -5.26 -39.09 23.22
CA VAL A 301 -6.39 -40.02 23.21
C VAL A 301 -5.93 -41.45 22.93
N LYS A 302 -5.03 -41.67 21.98
CA LYS A 302 -4.52 -43.02 21.67
C LYS A 302 -3.66 -43.59 22.79
N ALA A 303 -2.97 -42.76 23.58
CA ALA A 303 -2.18 -43.20 24.72
C ALA A 303 -3.05 -43.76 25.86
N VAL A 304 -4.19 -43.12 26.15
CA VAL A 304 -5.13 -43.54 27.20
C VAL A 304 -6.14 -44.58 26.70
N HIS A 305 -6.74 -44.33 25.53
CA HIS A 305 -7.75 -45.16 24.89
C HIS A 305 -7.17 -45.81 23.63
N LYS A 306 -6.39 -46.87 23.81
CA LYS A 306 -5.67 -47.59 22.73
C LYS A 306 -6.55 -48.13 21.60
N ASN A 307 -7.86 -48.26 21.83
CA ASN A 307 -8.84 -48.74 20.85
C ASN A 307 -9.62 -47.60 20.15
N ALA A 308 -9.24 -46.33 20.37
CA ALA A 308 -9.89 -45.20 19.72
C ALA A 308 -9.47 -45.10 18.25
N THR A 309 -10.45 -45.16 17.35
CA THR A 309 -10.29 -44.92 15.92
C THR A 309 -10.59 -43.45 15.62
N LEU A 310 -9.54 -42.67 15.39
CA LEU A 310 -9.61 -41.27 14.97
C LEU A 310 -8.80 -41.15 13.67
N ASP A 311 -9.47 -40.69 12.62
CA ASP A 311 -8.93 -40.47 11.29
C ASP A 311 -8.94 -38.97 10.92
N ASP A 312 -8.41 -38.65 9.74
CA ASP A 312 -8.26 -37.28 9.27
C ASP A 312 -9.62 -36.58 9.03
N ASN A 313 -10.70 -37.34 8.83
CA ASN A 313 -12.05 -36.82 8.59
C ASN A 313 -12.88 -36.72 9.87
N THR A 314 -12.32 -37.14 11.01
CA THR A 314 -13.04 -37.10 12.28
C THR A 314 -13.26 -35.65 12.71
N ASP A 315 -14.50 -35.35 13.10
CA ASP A 315 -14.91 -34.00 13.49
C ASP A 315 -14.10 -33.45 14.68
N ALA A 316 -13.80 -32.16 14.66
CA ALA A 316 -13.00 -31.52 15.69
C ALA A 316 -13.66 -31.58 17.08
N ALA A 317 -14.98 -31.38 17.17
CA ALA A 317 -15.70 -31.45 18.43
C ALA A 317 -15.71 -32.89 18.98
N TYR A 318 -15.71 -33.90 18.11
CA TYR A 318 -15.58 -35.29 18.53
C TYR A 318 -14.20 -35.61 19.11
N ILE A 319 -13.13 -35.09 18.50
CA ILE A 319 -11.76 -35.25 19.01
C ILE A 319 -11.61 -34.56 20.37
N ASP A 320 -12.17 -33.35 20.52
CA ASP A 320 -12.12 -32.60 21.78
C ASP A 320 -12.86 -33.34 22.90
N ALA A 321 -14.08 -33.84 22.65
CA ALA A 321 -14.82 -34.62 23.63
C ALA A 321 -14.09 -35.91 24.04
N ARG A 322 -13.41 -36.57 23.09
CA ARG A 322 -12.59 -37.77 23.37
C ARG A 322 -11.33 -37.44 24.14
N TYR A 323 -10.73 -36.27 23.88
CA TYR A 323 -9.56 -35.77 24.59
C TYR A 323 -9.89 -35.47 26.05
N ASP A 324 -10.99 -34.78 26.31
CA ASP A 324 -11.44 -34.46 27.66
C ASP A 324 -11.73 -35.75 28.46
N ALA A 325 -12.43 -36.71 27.84
CA ALA A 325 -12.69 -38.01 28.46
C ALA A 325 -11.39 -38.81 28.76
N ALA A 326 -10.38 -38.70 27.89
CA ALA A 326 -9.08 -39.33 28.09
C ALA A 326 -8.33 -38.71 29.28
N MET A 327 -8.36 -37.37 29.41
CA MET A 327 -7.75 -36.66 30.53
C MET A 327 -8.43 -36.98 31.86
N GLU A 328 -9.77 -36.98 31.91
CA GLU A 328 -10.51 -37.39 33.11
C GLU A 328 -10.18 -38.83 33.54
N THR A 329 -10.10 -39.74 32.57
CA THR A 329 -9.72 -41.13 32.82
C THR A 329 -8.30 -41.23 33.39
N PHE A 330 -7.36 -40.46 32.84
CA PHE A 330 -5.98 -40.43 33.30
C PHE A 330 -5.86 -39.89 34.75
N GLU A 331 -6.55 -38.79 35.06
CA GLU A 331 -6.56 -38.19 36.40
C GLU A 331 -7.19 -39.13 37.44
N ALA A 332 -8.32 -39.77 37.12
CA ALA A 332 -8.96 -40.76 37.99
C ALA A 332 -8.05 -41.96 38.29
N HIS A 333 -7.28 -42.43 37.30
CA HIS A 333 -6.29 -43.48 37.49
C HIS A 333 -5.11 -43.03 38.37
N GLY A 334 -4.62 -41.80 38.19
CA GLY A 334 -3.58 -41.20 39.02
C GLY A 334 -3.99 -41.10 40.50
N ASP A 335 -5.20 -40.62 40.76
CA ASP A 335 -5.77 -40.51 42.11
C ASP A 335 -5.96 -41.86 42.79
N ALA A 336 -6.42 -42.87 42.04
CA ALA A 336 -6.55 -44.23 42.54
C ALA A 336 -5.17 -44.81 42.94
N MET A 337 -4.15 -44.61 42.11
CA MET A 337 -2.77 -45.03 42.42
C MET A 337 -2.19 -44.28 43.61
N ALA A 338 -2.44 -42.97 43.74
CA ALA A 338 -1.98 -42.18 44.88
C ALA A 338 -2.61 -42.67 46.20
N LYS A 339 -3.93 -42.94 46.20
CA LYS A 339 -4.64 -43.52 47.35
C LYS A 339 -4.13 -44.92 47.70
N GLN A 340 -3.78 -45.74 46.72
CA GLN A 340 -3.21 -47.07 46.93
C GLN A 340 -1.79 -46.98 47.52
N LYS A 341 -0.95 -46.06 47.03
CA LYS A 341 0.39 -45.79 47.61
C LYS A 341 0.30 -45.27 49.04
N ALA A 342 -0.65 -44.37 49.34
CA ALA A 342 -0.86 -43.87 50.69
C ALA A 342 -1.32 -44.96 51.69
N LYS A 343 -2.10 -45.94 51.21
CA LYS A 343 -2.53 -47.10 52.04
C LYS A 343 -1.43 -48.15 52.26
N THR A 344 -0.42 -48.20 51.39
CA THR A 344 0.67 -49.18 51.42
C THR A 344 1.99 -48.60 51.92
N ALA A 345 2.06 -47.29 52.14
CA ALA A 345 3.20 -46.64 52.79
C ALA A 345 3.35 -47.11 54.25
N PRO A 346 4.54 -47.51 54.70
CA PRO A 346 4.75 -47.97 56.07
C PRO A 346 4.46 -46.83 57.05
N LYS A 347 3.59 -47.08 58.03
CA LYS A 347 3.35 -46.16 59.14
C LYS A 347 4.61 -46.15 60.03
N THR A 348 5.42 -45.10 59.92
CA THR A 348 6.46 -44.80 60.91
C THR A 348 5.79 -44.17 62.12
N ASP A 349 5.91 -44.81 63.28
CA ASP A 349 5.45 -44.26 64.56
C ASP A 349 6.12 -42.92 64.87
N PRO A 350 5.40 -41.94 65.43
CA PRO A 350 5.99 -40.64 65.75
C PRO A 350 6.93 -40.76 66.96
N ALA A 351 8.22 -40.51 66.74
CA ALA A 351 9.19 -40.32 67.82
C ALA A 351 8.84 -39.06 68.64
N PRO A 352 9.10 -39.05 69.97
CA PRO A 352 8.60 -38.01 70.87
C PRO A 352 9.29 -36.67 70.64
N LYS A 353 8.51 -35.58 70.73
CA LYS A 353 8.95 -34.18 70.57
C LYS A 353 10.09 -33.85 71.54
N GLY A 354 11.30 -33.66 71.00
CA GLY A 354 12.40 -32.97 71.64
C GLY A 354 12.57 -31.58 71.03
N ASP A 355 12.61 -30.57 71.88
CA ASP A 355 12.81 -29.15 71.59
C ASP A 355 14.09 -28.93 70.76
N ALA A 356 13.93 -28.76 69.44
CA ALA A 356 15.01 -28.40 68.53
C ALA A 356 14.61 -27.10 67.83
N GLY A 357 15.27 -26.01 68.24
CA GLY A 357 15.08 -24.68 67.69
C GLY A 357 15.23 -24.64 66.17
N ASP A 358 14.52 -23.69 65.57
CA ASP A 358 14.41 -23.47 64.12
C ASP A 358 15.80 -23.55 63.43
N PRO A 359 16.02 -24.53 62.53
CA PRO A 359 17.28 -24.70 61.81
C PRO A 359 17.72 -23.43 61.05
N LYS A 360 16.75 -22.60 60.66
CA LYS A 360 16.98 -21.34 59.94
C LYS A 360 17.63 -20.30 60.84
N ALA A 361 17.26 -20.26 62.11
CA ALA A 361 17.83 -19.33 63.10
C ALA A 361 19.28 -19.68 63.49
N MET A 362 19.66 -20.96 63.42
CA MET A 362 21.05 -21.38 63.64
C MET A 362 21.95 -21.01 62.47
N ALA A 363 21.48 -21.16 61.22
CA ALA A 363 22.24 -20.81 60.03
C ALA A 363 22.54 -19.30 59.94
N GLU A 364 21.59 -18.43 60.31
CA GLU A 364 21.80 -16.97 60.31
C GLU A 364 22.82 -16.53 61.37
N LYS A 365 22.87 -17.21 62.51
CA LYS A 365 23.80 -16.89 63.61
C LYS A 365 25.24 -17.27 63.26
N ASP A 366 25.44 -18.42 62.62
CA ASP A 366 26.76 -18.86 62.15
C ASP A 366 27.33 -17.92 61.07
N VAL A 367 26.48 -17.40 60.18
CA VAL A 367 26.89 -16.40 59.18
C VAL A 367 27.29 -15.09 59.85
N GLN A 368 26.52 -14.58 60.82
CA GLN A 368 26.87 -13.36 61.55
C GLN A 368 28.18 -13.46 62.33
N ASP A 369 28.45 -14.61 62.96
CA ASP A 369 29.68 -14.83 63.73
C ASP A 369 30.92 -14.97 62.83
N SER A 370 30.73 -15.45 61.58
CA SER A 370 31.81 -15.52 60.59
C SER A 370 32.29 -14.13 60.13
N TYR A 371 31.38 -13.15 60.02
CA TYR A 371 31.73 -11.78 59.64
C TYR A 371 32.48 -11.05 60.76
N LYS A 372 32.10 -11.23 62.03
CA LYS A 372 32.78 -10.60 63.19
C LYS A 372 34.21 -11.10 63.45
N LYS A 373 34.58 -12.26 62.91
CA LYS A 373 35.95 -12.80 63.02
C LYS A 373 36.91 -12.23 61.95
N ARG A 374 36.40 -11.77 60.80
CA ARG A 374 37.22 -11.25 59.70
C ARG A 374 37.77 -9.83 59.95
N ASP A 375 37.05 -8.99 60.71
CA ASP A 375 37.47 -7.61 60.97
C ASP A 375 38.56 -7.44 62.06
N ARG A 376 38.93 -8.50 62.79
CA ARG A 376 39.95 -8.42 63.85
C ARG A 376 41.37 -8.83 63.43
N GLY A 377 41.60 -9.12 62.14
CA GLY A 377 42.87 -9.67 61.64
C GLY A 377 43.77 -8.73 60.83
N PHE A 378 43.34 -7.52 60.45
CA PHE A 378 43.99 -6.77 59.36
C PHE A 378 44.88 -5.58 59.73
N TYR A 379 45.17 -5.32 61.01
CA TYR A 379 46.17 -4.32 61.40
C TYR A 379 47.07 -4.83 62.52
N LYS A 380 48.15 -5.53 62.16
CA LYS A 380 49.41 -5.54 62.94
C LYS A 380 50.60 -5.98 62.07
N ASN A 381 51.57 -5.07 62.00
CA ASN A 381 52.99 -5.19 61.64
C ASN A 381 53.43 -5.06 60.18
N LYS A 382 54.07 -3.92 59.88
CA LYS A 382 55.55 -3.85 59.71
C LYS A 382 56.07 -2.41 59.73
N SER A 383 56.78 -2.03 60.79
CA SER A 383 57.90 -1.07 60.74
C SER A 383 59.07 -1.69 61.50
N ALA A 384 60.13 -2.04 60.79
CA ALA A 384 61.50 -2.19 61.24
C ALA A 384 62.38 -2.11 59.99
#